data_AF-A0A838E260-F1
#
_entry.id   AF-A0A838E260-F1
#
_cell.length_a   1.000
_cell.length_b   1.000
_cell.length_c   1.000
_cell.angle_alpha   90.00
_cell.angle_beta   90.00
_cell.angle_gamma   90.00
#
_symmetry.space_group_name_H-M   'P 1'
#
loop_
_entity.id
_entity.type
_entity.pdbx_description
1 polymer ?
#
loop_
_entity_poly.entity_id
_entity_poly.type
_entity_poly.pdbx_seq_one_letter_code
_entity_poly.pdbx_strand_id
1 'polypeptide(L)'
;MMQIPVPTPRRVLRGLLFALAGLLALSTLGRLAQRHLPDFVGRDRLAELFWILESAGAATLFGMMVLLVAAALAFLAAADAERTQARGWRGVGMVLAALGVDELFGGYEDVTDRLSDLLLGPLSNAVAWIVWGFVAVAVVGVLLVRFAWRLPRRTGQRLVAAAAVFVVGAVGFEILSKVVAGVAGSRSWLFVAVTTLEEGLELLGGVLALWAIYSHLYERWDAVTFRRARRPEAVVGAVSPTVDSRPPGGPAV
;
A
#
# COMPACT_ATOMS: atom_id res chain seq x y z
N MET A 1 -7.43 12.37 -29.51
CA MET A 1 -6.95 12.11 -28.13
C MET A 1 -6.97 10.60 -27.90
N MET A 2 -5.80 9.99 -27.71
CA MET A 2 -5.69 8.56 -27.40
C MET A 2 -6.15 8.35 -25.95
N GLN A 3 -7.32 7.73 -25.74
CA GLN A 3 -7.75 7.36 -24.40
C GLN A 3 -6.96 6.12 -23.98
N ILE A 4 -5.95 6.29 -23.11
CA ILE A 4 -5.25 5.16 -22.51
C ILE A 4 -6.23 4.51 -21.52
N PRO A 5 -6.65 3.26 -21.74
CA PRO A 5 -7.62 2.61 -20.86
C PRO A 5 -7.00 2.39 -19.48
N VAL A 6 -7.65 2.90 -18.44
CA VAL A 6 -7.22 2.70 -17.05
C VAL A 6 -7.43 1.22 -16.69
N PRO A 7 -6.39 0.50 -16.23
CA PRO A 7 -6.51 -0.93 -15.92
C PRO A 7 -7.45 -1.17 -14.74
N THR A 8 -8.16 -2.30 -14.74
CA THR A 8 -9.06 -2.61 -13.62
C THR A 8 -8.28 -2.97 -12.35
N PRO A 9 -8.78 -2.67 -11.13
CA PRO A 9 -8.07 -2.97 -9.89
C PRO A 9 -7.68 -4.44 -9.73
N ARG A 10 -8.53 -5.36 -10.24
CA ARG A 10 -8.23 -6.81 -10.22
C ARG A 10 -7.05 -7.18 -11.11
N ARG A 11 -6.87 -6.52 -12.26
CA ARG A 11 -5.72 -6.76 -13.15
C ARG A 11 -4.44 -6.26 -12.51
N VAL A 12 -4.46 -5.06 -11.94
CA VAL A 12 -3.32 -4.49 -11.20
C VAL A 12 -2.92 -5.40 -10.05
N LEU A 13 -3.87 -5.83 -9.21
CA LEU A 13 -3.61 -6.76 -8.11
C LEU A 13 -2.95 -8.05 -8.58
N ARG A 14 -3.48 -8.69 -9.63
CA ARG A 14 -2.89 -9.94 -10.16
C ARG A 14 -1.45 -9.74 -10.66
N GLY A 15 -1.18 -8.62 -11.33
CA GLY A 15 0.17 -8.29 -11.78
C GLY A 15 1.13 -8.11 -10.61
N LEU A 16 0.71 -7.38 -9.57
CA LEU A 16 1.52 -7.19 -8.36
C LEU A 16 1.73 -8.48 -7.57
N LEU A 17 0.71 -9.33 -7.45
CA LEU A 17 0.84 -10.64 -6.79
C LEU A 17 1.75 -11.59 -7.57
N PHE A 18 1.71 -11.54 -8.91
CA PHE A 18 2.63 -12.31 -9.75
C PHE A 18 4.07 -11.83 -9.59
N ALA A 19 4.30 -10.52 -9.59
CA ALA A 19 5.61 -9.94 -9.32
C ALA A 19 6.13 -10.33 -7.92
N LEU A 20 5.29 -10.22 -6.88
CA LEU A 20 5.60 -10.63 -5.52
C LEU A 20 5.98 -12.12 -5.45
N ALA A 21 5.17 -13.00 -6.04
CA ALA A 21 5.45 -14.44 -6.07
C ALA A 21 6.78 -14.74 -6.78
N GLY A 22 7.07 -14.04 -7.88
CA GLY A 22 8.36 -14.13 -8.58
C GLY A 22 9.54 -13.70 -7.71
N LEU A 23 9.42 -12.56 -7.01
CA LEU A 23 10.47 -12.06 -6.11
C LEU A 23 10.73 -13.01 -4.94
N LEU A 24 9.68 -13.53 -4.30
CA LEU A 24 9.80 -14.52 -3.22
C LEU A 24 10.44 -15.82 -3.71
N ALA A 25 10.06 -16.29 -4.91
CA ALA A 25 10.65 -17.49 -5.51
C ALA A 25 12.14 -17.28 -5.82
N LEU A 26 12.50 -16.16 -6.47
CA LEU A 26 13.89 -15.84 -6.77
C LEU A 26 14.73 -15.74 -5.50
N SER A 27 14.21 -15.12 -4.44
CA SER A 27 14.96 -15.03 -3.19
C SER A 27 15.13 -16.37 -2.49
N THR A 28 14.09 -17.18 -2.45
CA THR A 28 14.18 -18.53 -1.87
C THR A 28 15.21 -19.38 -2.64
N LEU A 29 15.23 -19.27 -3.98
CA LEU A 29 16.22 -19.93 -4.82
C LEU A 29 17.64 -19.39 -4.58
N GLY A 30 17.80 -18.09 -4.36
CA GLY A 30 19.07 -17.47 -3.96
C GLY A 30 19.62 -18.04 -2.66
N ARG A 31 18.77 -18.12 -1.63
CA ARG A 31 19.13 -18.68 -0.31
C ARG A 31 19.50 -20.17 -0.43
N LEU A 32 18.77 -20.93 -1.26
CA LEU A 32 19.09 -22.33 -1.55
C LEU A 32 20.45 -22.48 -2.26
N ALA A 33 20.71 -21.63 -3.25
CA ALA A 33 21.96 -21.62 -4.02
C ALA A 33 23.18 -21.32 -3.15
N GLN A 34 23.13 -20.29 -2.29
CA GLN A 34 24.23 -19.98 -1.34
C GLN A 34 24.59 -21.17 -0.47
N ARG A 35 23.58 -21.91 0.00
CA ARG A 35 23.76 -22.93 1.01
C ARG A 35 24.23 -24.26 0.45
N HIS A 36 23.84 -24.59 -0.78
CA HIS A 36 24.11 -25.90 -1.38
C HIS A 36 25.17 -25.89 -2.49
N LEU A 37 25.46 -24.74 -3.10
CA LEU A 37 26.49 -24.68 -4.13
C LEU A 37 27.87 -24.46 -3.50
N PRO A 38 28.91 -25.15 -4.00
CA PRO A 38 30.30 -24.90 -3.61
C PRO A 38 30.66 -23.42 -3.84
N ASP A 39 31.65 -22.91 -3.12
CA ASP A 39 32.20 -21.58 -3.42
C ASP A 39 32.70 -21.53 -4.87
N PHE A 40 32.20 -20.58 -5.65
CA PHE A 40 32.70 -20.27 -6.98
C PHE A 40 32.76 -18.76 -7.18
N VAL A 41 33.60 -18.29 -8.10
CA VAL A 41 33.78 -16.85 -8.37
C VAL A 41 32.45 -16.24 -8.78
N GLY A 42 31.92 -15.33 -7.96
CA GLY A 42 30.62 -14.71 -8.17
C GLY A 42 29.43 -15.42 -7.51
N ARG A 43 29.63 -16.50 -6.72
CA ARG A 43 28.56 -17.11 -5.91
C ARG A 43 27.96 -16.10 -4.96
N ASP A 44 28.80 -15.37 -4.22
CA ASP A 44 28.33 -14.40 -3.24
C ASP A 44 27.70 -13.17 -3.92
N ARG A 45 28.21 -12.75 -5.09
CA ARG A 45 27.56 -11.69 -5.90
C ARG A 45 26.23 -12.11 -6.50
N LEU A 46 26.12 -13.32 -7.02
CA LEU A 46 24.85 -13.88 -7.50
C LEU A 46 23.89 -13.99 -6.34
N ALA A 47 24.39 -14.44 -5.21
CA ALA A 47 23.60 -14.57 -4.03
C ALA A 47 23.16 -13.24 -3.45
N GLU A 48 23.99 -12.21 -3.42
CA GLU A 48 23.64 -10.81 -3.15
C GLU A 48 22.61 -10.30 -4.17
N LEU A 49 22.73 -10.67 -5.45
CA LEU A 49 21.74 -10.36 -6.49
C LEU A 49 20.38 -11.03 -6.22
N PHE A 50 20.40 -12.24 -5.64
CA PHE A 50 19.21 -13.00 -5.23
C PHE A 50 18.84 -12.77 -3.76
N TRP A 51 19.64 -11.99 -3.03
CA TRP A 51 19.38 -11.51 -1.68
C TRP A 51 18.44 -10.31 -1.78
N ILE A 52 17.32 -10.59 -2.45
CA ILE A 52 16.34 -9.65 -2.99
C ILE A 52 15.54 -8.98 -1.86
N LEU A 53 15.61 -9.49 -0.63
CA LEU A 53 14.81 -9.05 0.53
C LEU A 53 15.59 -8.43 1.71
N GLU A 54 16.92 -8.30 1.71
CA GLU A 54 17.54 -7.26 2.56
C GLU A 54 17.64 -5.94 1.79
N SER A 55 17.79 -4.87 2.57
CA SER A 55 17.71 -3.41 2.35
C SER A 55 18.36 -2.78 1.09
N ALA A 56 18.82 -3.56 0.11
CA ALA A 56 19.31 -3.08 -1.19
C ALA A 56 18.79 -3.89 -2.39
N GLY A 57 17.86 -4.83 -2.18
CA GLY A 57 17.38 -5.76 -3.19
C GLY A 57 16.16 -5.30 -4.01
N ALA A 58 15.80 -6.08 -5.03
CA ALA A 58 14.65 -5.80 -5.90
C ALA A 58 13.30 -5.85 -5.17
N ALA A 59 13.15 -6.61 -4.07
CA ALA A 59 11.91 -6.64 -3.30
C ALA A 59 11.77 -5.43 -2.39
N THR A 60 12.84 -4.91 -1.80
CA THR A 60 12.87 -3.62 -1.11
C THR A 60 12.42 -2.49 -2.05
N LEU A 61 12.99 -2.42 -3.26
CA LEU A 61 12.57 -1.45 -4.27
C LEU A 61 11.09 -1.63 -4.65
N PHE A 62 10.64 -2.87 -4.83
CA PHE A 62 9.24 -3.17 -5.13
C PHE A 62 8.31 -2.73 -3.98
N GLY A 63 8.63 -3.10 -2.74
CA GLY A 63 7.89 -2.74 -1.53
C GLY A 63 7.80 -1.23 -1.34
N MET A 64 8.94 -0.54 -1.41
CA MET A 64 9.01 0.92 -1.39
C MET A 64 8.10 1.53 -2.46
N MET A 65 8.23 1.12 -3.72
CA MET A 65 7.42 1.68 -4.81
C MET A 65 5.93 1.43 -4.60
N VAL A 66 5.55 0.24 -4.15
CA VAL A 66 4.16 -0.09 -3.80
C VAL A 66 3.64 0.84 -2.70
N LEU A 67 4.41 1.05 -1.63
CA LEU A 67 4.02 1.90 -0.51
C LEU A 67 3.93 3.38 -0.91
N LEU A 68 4.90 3.89 -1.68
CA LEU A 68 4.90 5.29 -2.14
C LEU A 68 3.78 5.57 -3.15
N VAL A 69 3.50 4.63 -4.06
CA VAL A 69 2.35 4.75 -4.96
C VAL A 69 1.04 4.68 -4.16
N ALA A 70 0.93 3.78 -3.20
CA ALA A 70 -0.24 3.70 -2.32
C ALA A 70 -0.43 5.02 -1.52
N ALA A 71 0.65 5.61 -1.02
CA ALA A 71 0.64 6.90 -0.34
C ALA A 71 0.15 8.03 -1.27
N ALA A 72 0.70 8.11 -2.49
CA ALA A 72 0.25 9.08 -3.49
C ALA A 72 -1.24 8.93 -3.81
N LEU A 73 -1.72 7.70 -3.99
CA LEU A 73 -3.14 7.42 -4.20
C LEU A 73 -3.99 7.79 -2.97
N ALA A 74 -3.50 7.60 -1.75
CA ALA A 74 -4.19 8.03 -0.54
C ALA A 74 -4.31 9.57 -0.47
N PHE A 75 -3.27 10.31 -0.86
CA PHE A 75 -3.34 11.76 -0.95
C PHE A 75 -4.32 12.23 -2.04
N LEU A 76 -4.39 11.53 -3.18
CA LEU A 76 -5.42 11.79 -4.20
C LEU A 76 -6.83 11.52 -3.66
N ALA A 77 -7.04 10.42 -2.94
CA ALA A 77 -8.31 10.12 -2.28
C ALA A 77 -8.67 11.20 -1.24
N ALA A 78 -7.68 11.78 -0.55
CA ALA A 78 -7.91 12.89 0.37
C ALA A 78 -8.36 14.17 -0.34
N ALA A 79 -7.84 14.45 -1.54
CA ALA A 79 -8.18 15.64 -2.32
C ALA A 79 -9.63 15.62 -2.82
N ASP A 80 -10.17 14.42 -3.07
CA ASP A 80 -11.55 14.20 -3.56
C ASP A 80 -12.56 13.91 -2.41
N ALA A 81 -12.09 13.85 -1.16
CA ALA A 81 -12.92 13.48 -0.01
C ALA A 81 -13.46 14.70 0.77
N GLU A 82 -14.57 14.49 1.48
CA GLU A 82 -15.07 15.47 2.46
C GLU A 82 -14.07 15.67 3.60
N ARG A 83 -14.10 16.83 4.27
CA ARG A 83 -13.09 17.23 5.27
C ARG A 83 -12.72 16.17 6.31
N THR A 84 -13.70 15.42 6.82
CA THR A 84 -13.48 14.39 7.86
C THR A 84 -12.81 13.13 7.30
N GLN A 85 -13.16 12.72 6.08
CA GLN A 85 -12.54 11.59 5.39
C GLN A 85 -11.17 11.97 4.82
N ALA A 86 -11.00 13.21 4.36
CA ALA A 86 -9.74 13.74 3.84
C ALA A 86 -8.61 13.68 4.88
N ARG A 87 -8.90 13.98 6.15
CA ARG A 87 -7.91 13.83 7.24
C ARG A 87 -7.47 12.39 7.44
N GLY A 88 -8.42 11.43 7.38
CA GLY A 88 -8.09 10.01 7.49
C GLY A 88 -7.24 9.51 6.33
N TRP A 89 -7.58 9.89 5.10
CA TRP A 89 -6.79 9.58 3.91
C TRP A 89 -5.38 10.19 3.95
N ARG A 90 -5.23 11.42 4.44
CA ARG A 90 -3.90 12.02 4.67
C ARG A 90 -3.10 11.25 5.70
N GLY A 91 -3.74 10.82 6.80
CA GLY A 91 -3.10 9.99 7.81
C GLY A 91 -2.59 8.67 7.23
N VAL A 92 -3.43 7.97 6.45
CA VAL A 92 -3.03 6.76 5.72
C VAL A 92 -1.87 7.03 4.77
N GLY A 93 -1.95 8.11 3.98
CA GLY A 93 -0.87 8.49 3.07
C GLY A 93 0.46 8.79 3.77
N MET A 94 0.40 9.49 4.91
CA MET A 94 1.58 9.80 5.73
C MET A 94 2.22 8.53 6.30
N VAL A 95 1.41 7.59 6.83
CA VAL A 95 1.92 6.30 7.35
C VAL A 95 2.55 5.49 6.23
N LEU A 96 1.89 5.34 5.09
CA LEU A 96 2.43 4.59 3.95
C LEU A 96 3.71 5.22 3.38
N ALA A 97 3.77 6.56 3.33
CA ALA A 97 4.98 7.27 2.92
C ALA A 97 6.12 7.05 3.92
N ALA A 98 5.84 7.12 5.23
CA ALA A 98 6.83 6.85 6.27
C ALA A 98 7.36 5.42 6.17
N LEU A 99 6.49 4.41 6.00
CA LEU A 99 6.91 3.02 5.79
C LEU A 99 7.73 2.84 4.51
N GLY A 100 7.34 3.48 3.40
CA GLY A 100 8.12 3.40 2.16
C GLY A 100 9.48 4.10 2.25
N VAL A 101 9.58 5.17 3.05
CA VAL A 101 10.85 5.86 3.30
C VAL A 101 11.73 5.06 4.25
N ASP A 102 11.16 4.41 5.26
CA ASP A 102 11.89 3.52 6.17
C ASP A 102 12.56 2.39 5.39
N GLU A 103 11.84 1.79 4.43
CA GLU A 103 12.35 0.77 3.51
C GLU A 103 13.51 1.29 2.63
N LEU A 104 13.49 2.56 2.22
CA LEU A 104 14.57 3.18 1.43
C LEU A 104 15.85 3.38 2.24
N PHE A 105 15.69 3.76 3.51
CA PHE A 105 16.83 4.04 4.37
C PHE A 105 17.35 2.79 5.06
N GLY A 106 16.56 1.72 5.16
CA GLY A 106 16.97 0.34 5.43
C GLY A 106 17.94 0.14 6.60
N GLY A 107 18.03 1.13 7.49
CA GLY A 107 19.28 1.49 8.14
C GLY A 107 19.08 2.46 9.28
N TYR A 108 17.92 2.36 9.95
CA TYR A 108 17.86 2.84 11.33
C TYR A 108 18.54 1.87 12.27
N GLU A 109 18.60 0.55 11.99
CA GLU A 109 19.27 -0.43 12.87
C GLU A 109 20.70 0.02 13.24
N ASP A 110 21.52 0.40 12.25
CA ASP A 110 22.89 0.90 12.48
C ASP A 110 22.98 2.20 13.31
N VAL A 111 21.97 3.07 13.23
CA VAL A 111 21.96 4.38 13.92
C VAL A 111 21.31 4.26 15.29
N THR A 112 20.22 3.50 15.42
CA THR A 112 19.59 3.19 16.70
C THR A 112 20.47 2.31 17.56
N ASP A 113 21.21 1.36 16.99
CA ASP A 113 22.16 0.56 17.76
C ASP A 113 23.30 1.43 18.31
N ARG A 114 23.86 2.32 17.50
CA ARG A 114 24.93 3.25 17.95
C ARG A 114 24.45 4.32 18.93
N LEU A 115 23.23 4.87 18.76
CA LEU A 115 22.68 5.85 19.70
C LEU A 115 22.24 5.20 21.01
N SER A 116 21.71 3.98 20.95
CA SER A 116 21.20 3.26 22.12
C SER A 116 22.33 2.73 23.00
N ASP A 117 23.44 2.28 22.40
CA ASP A 117 24.68 1.95 23.11
C ASP A 117 25.21 3.14 23.93
N LEU A 118 24.99 4.37 23.46
CA LEU A 118 25.43 5.61 24.12
C LEU A 118 24.47 6.08 25.24
N LEU A 119 23.17 5.73 25.15
CA LEU A 119 22.12 6.34 25.98
C LEU A 119 21.49 5.40 27.02
N LEU A 120 21.46 4.07 26.79
CA LEU A 120 20.66 3.13 27.60
C LEU A 120 21.47 1.97 28.23
N GLY A 121 22.73 1.79 27.86
CA GLY A 121 23.54 0.68 28.37
C GLY A 121 22.93 -0.69 28.05
N PRO A 122 23.26 -1.77 28.81
CA PRO A 122 22.90 -3.16 28.46
C PRO A 122 21.42 -3.52 28.56
N LEU A 123 20.52 -2.57 28.87
CA LEU A 123 19.07 -2.78 28.74
C LEU A 123 18.75 -2.83 27.23
N SER A 124 18.89 -4.03 26.67
CA SER A 124 18.97 -4.34 25.25
C SER A 124 18.06 -3.50 24.35
N ASN A 125 18.67 -2.84 23.37
CA ASN A 125 18.08 -2.09 22.24
C ASN A 125 16.85 -2.79 21.64
N ALA A 126 16.91 -4.13 21.57
CA ALA A 126 15.84 -4.99 21.08
C ALA A 126 14.49 -4.79 21.79
N VAL A 127 14.48 -4.55 23.11
CA VAL A 127 13.23 -4.44 23.88
C VAL A 127 12.61 -3.06 23.76
N ALA A 128 13.43 -2.00 23.68
CA ALA A 128 12.96 -0.62 23.61
C ALA A 128 12.23 -0.34 22.28
N TRP A 129 12.79 -0.77 21.14
CA TRP A 129 12.15 -0.62 19.83
C TRP A 129 10.82 -1.38 19.75
N ILE A 130 10.77 -2.62 20.24
CA ILE A 130 9.55 -3.43 20.24
C ILE A 130 8.41 -2.69 20.98
N VAL A 131 8.68 -2.10 22.14
CA VAL A 131 7.68 -1.36 22.91
C VAL A 131 7.15 -0.16 22.12
N TRP A 132 8.04 0.64 21.52
CA TRP A 132 7.63 1.81 20.73
C TRP A 132 6.90 1.42 19.44
N GLY A 133 7.33 0.34 18.78
CA GLY A 133 6.65 -0.25 17.62
C GLY A 133 5.22 -0.69 17.96
N PHE A 134 5.02 -1.39 19.08
CA PHE A 134 3.68 -1.77 19.55
C PHE A 134 2.79 -0.56 19.85
N VAL A 135 3.33 0.48 20.49
CA VAL A 135 2.58 1.71 20.75
C VAL A 135 2.18 2.39 19.44
N ALA A 136 3.09 2.50 18.48
CA ALA A 136 2.81 3.06 17.16
C ALA A 136 1.73 2.27 16.43
N VAL A 137 1.84 0.93 16.38
CA VAL A 137 0.84 0.04 15.77
C VAL A 137 -0.52 0.16 16.47
N ALA A 138 -0.56 0.25 17.80
CA ALA A 138 -1.81 0.40 18.54
C ALA A 138 -2.49 1.74 18.22
N VAL A 139 -1.75 2.85 18.25
CA VAL A 139 -2.28 4.19 17.96
C VAL A 139 -2.75 4.28 16.50
N VAL A 140 -1.90 3.89 15.55
CA VAL A 140 -2.22 3.91 14.12
C VAL A 140 -3.37 2.95 13.82
N GLY A 141 -3.39 1.77 14.42
CA GLY A 141 -4.44 0.77 14.27
C GLY A 141 -5.80 1.29 14.72
N VAL A 142 -5.88 1.91 15.89
CA VAL A 142 -7.13 2.52 16.40
C VAL A 142 -7.61 3.64 15.47
N LEU A 143 -6.70 4.52 15.03
CA LEU A 143 -7.03 5.61 14.11
C LEU A 143 -7.50 5.08 12.74
N LEU A 144 -6.84 4.04 12.23
CA LEU A 144 -7.18 3.40 10.97
C LEU A 144 -8.54 2.70 11.05
N VAL A 145 -8.83 1.91 12.09
CA VAL A 145 -10.12 1.24 12.26
C VAL A 145 -11.25 2.26 12.37
N ARG A 146 -11.04 3.32 13.16
CA ARG A 146 -12.02 4.42 13.28
C ARG A 146 -12.26 5.14 11.96
N PHE A 147 -11.22 5.32 11.16
CA PHE A 147 -11.33 5.87 9.80
C PHE A 147 -12.04 4.90 8.85
N ALA A 148 -11.70 3.62 8.88
CA ALA A 148 -12.26 2.57 8.02
C ALA A 148 -13.78 2.43 8.20
N TRP A 149 -14.30 2.63 9.42
CA TRP A 149 -15.75 2.66 9.67
C TRP A 149 -16.49 3.82 9.02
N ARG A 150 -15.78 4.89 8.63
CA ARG A 150 -16.35 6.05 7.92
C ARG A 150 -16.27 5.92 6.40
N LEU A 151 -15.65 4.86 5.89
CA LEU A 151 -15.54 4.57 4.46
C LEU A 151 -16.64 3.60 4.01
N PRO A 152 -16.89 3.49 2.69
CA PRO A 152 -17.70 2.40 2.16
C PRO A 152 -17.21 1.05 2.70
N ARG A 153 -18.15 0.18 3.11
CA ARG A 153 -17.85 -1.08 3.83
C ARG A 153 -16.75 -1.92 3.17
N ARG A 154 -16.77 -2.00 1.83
CA ARG A 154 -15.74 -2.71 1.04
C ARG A 154 -14.35 -2.08 1.17
N THR A 155 -14.24 -0.76 1.07
CA THR A 155 -12.95 -0.06 1.21
C THR A 155 -12.40 -0.22 2.62
N GLY A 156 -13.24 -0.01 3.64
CA GLY A 156 -12.83 -0.16 5.04
C GLY A 156 -12.32 -1.57 5.36
N GLN A 157 -13.05 -2.61 4.92
CA GLN A 157 -12.64 -4.01 5.11
C GLN A 157 -11.31 -4.32 4.41
N ARG A 158 -11.11 -3.84 3.18
CA ARG A 158 -9.85 -4.06 2.43
C ARG A 158 -8.67 -3.39 3.13
N LEU A 159 -8.82 -2.17 3.63
CA LEU A 159 -7.76 -1.46 4.36
C LEU A 159 -7.40 -2.15 5.68
N VAL A 160 -8.41 -2.56 6.46
CA VAL A 160 -8.17 -3.27 7.73
C VAL A 160 -7.49 -4.61 7.48
N ALA A 161 -7.92 -5.36 6.46
CA ALA A 161 -7.28 -6.63 6.09
C ALA A 161 -5.82 -6.41 5.65
N ALA A 162 -5.55 -5.40 4.81
CA ALA A 162 -4.20 -5.06 4.38
C ALA A 162 -3.29 -4.71 5.57
N ALA A 163 -3.77 -3.86 6.47
CA ALA A 163 -3.02 -3.47 7.67
C ALA A 163 -2.79 -4.65 8.62
N ALA A 164 -3.77 -5.53 8.80
CA ALA A 164 -3.62 -6.72 9.62
C ALA A 164 -2.55 -7.66 9.05
N VAL A 165 -2.55 -7.90 7.73
CA VAL A 165 -1.53 -8.72 7.07
C VAL A 165 -0.14 -8.09 7.24
N PHE A 166 -0.01 -6.78 7.03
CA PHE A 166 1.24 -6.05 7.21
C PHE A 166 1.77 -6.17 8.65
N VAL A 167 0.93 -5.88 9.66
CA VAL A 167 1.32 -5.92 11.09
C VAL A 167 1.68 -7.33 11.55
N VAL A 168 1.00 -8.36 11.03
CA VAL A 168 1.37 -9.75 11.35
C VAL A 168 2.79 -10.06 10.86
N GLY A 169 3.18 -9.57 9.67
CA GLY A 169 4.57 -9.62 9.21
C GLY A 169 5.49 -8.81 10.13
N ALA A 170 5.29 -7.49 10.14
CA ALA A 170 6.19 -6.52 10.75
C ALA A 170 6.36 -6.58 12.26
N VAL A 171 5.43 -7.21 12.99
CA VAL A 171 5.56 -7.37 14.45
C VAL A 171 5.53 -8.83 14.84
N GLY A 172 4.56 -9.58 14.31
CA GLY A 172 4.38 -10.98 14.68
C GLY A 172 5.56 -11.84 14.23
N PHE A 173 5.88 -11.78 12.93
CA PHE A 173 6.95 -12.58 12.36
C PHE A 173 8.34 -12.04 12.68
N GLU A 174 8.52 -10.72 12.84
CA GLU A 174 9.79 -10.14 13.31
C GLU A 174 10.18 -10.65 14.71
N ILE A 175 9.22 -10.71 15.65
CA ILE A 175 9.47 -11.27 16.98
C ILE A 175 9.76 -12.78 16.86
N LEU A 176 9.00 -13.49 16.02
CA LEU A 176 9.18 -14.92 15.82
C LEU A 176 10.56 -15.23 15.20
N SER A 177 11.02 -14.46 14.22
CA SER A 177 12.31 -14.64 13.57
C SER A 177 13.46 -14.40 14.54
N LYS A 178 13.36 -13.38 15.41
CA LYS A 178 14.31 -13.12 16.51
C LYS A 178 14.37 -14.28 17.52
N VAL A 179 13.22 -14.83 17.93
CA VAL A 179 13.16 -16.01 18.82
C VAL A 179 13.80 -17.24 18.16
N VAL A 180 13.45 -17.49 16.89
CA VAL A 180 14.01 -18.61 16.12
C VAL A 180 15.52 -18.45 15.91
N ALA A 181 16.01 -17.24 15.69
CA ALA A 181 17.44 -16.96 15.59
C ALA A 181 18.17 -17.32 16.90
N GLY A 182 17.59 -16.98 18.05
CA GLY A 182 18.17 -17.28 19.37
C GLY A 182 18.21 -18.77 19.71
N VAL A 183 17.24 -19.56 19.25
CA VAL A 183 17.12 -20.99 19.60
C VAL A 183 17.74 -21.91 18.54
N ALA A 184 17.47 -21.66 17.26
CA ALA A 184 17.88 -22.52 16.15
C ALA A 184 19.10 -21.96 15.38
N GLY A 185 19.50 -20.71 15.65
CA GLY A 185 20.53 -19.99 14.91
C GLY A 185 20.00 -19.37 13.62
N SER A 186 20.58 -18.22 13.25
CA SER A 186 20.27 -17.46 12.01
C SER A 186 20.61 -18.21 10.72
N ARG A 187 21.35 -19.33 10.81
CA ARG A 187 21.63 -20.21 9.67
C ARG A 187 20.66 -21.39 9.59
N SER A 188 19.62 -21.48 10.40
CA SER A 188 18.69 -22.62 10.34
C SER A 188 17.67 -22.48 9.19
N TRP A 189 17.17 -23.61 8.68
CA TRP A 189 16.05 -23.61 7.71
C TRP A 189 14.80 -22.96 8.28
N LEU A 190 14.58 -23.12 9.57
CA LEU A 190 13.45 -22.51 10.27
C LEU A 190 13.58 -20.98 10.26
N PHE A 191 14.76 -20.44 10.55
CA PHE A 191 15.01 -19.00 10.49
C PHE A 191 14.75 -18.45 9.09
N VAL A 192 15.27 -19.10 8.06
CA VAL A 192 15.07 -18.71 6.66
C VAL A 192 13.59 -18.72 6.27
N ALA A 193 12.85 -19.77 6.66
CA ALA A 193 11.43 -19.85 6.35
C ALA A 193 10.61 -18.76 7.07
N VAL A 194 10.91 -18.48 8.34
CA VAL A 194 10.19 -17.46 9.12
C VAL A 194 10.48 -16.05 8.58
N THR A 195 11.73 -15.71 8.28
CA THR A 195 12.06 -14.39 7.67
C THR A 195 11.46 -14.24 6.28
N THR A 196 11.45 -15.27 5.44
CA THR A 196 10.77 -15.18 4.13
C THR A 196 9.26 -14.98 4.27
N LEU A 197 8.64 -15.55 5.32
CA LEU A 197 7.23 -15.31 5.62
C LEU A 197 7.01 -13.89 6.16
N GLU A 198 7.89 -13.40 7.02
CA GLU A 198 7.90 -12.03 7.55
C GLU A 198 7.86 -11.02 6.40
N GLU A 199 8.89 -11.04 5.56
CA GLU A 199 9.06 -10.13 4.43
C GLU A 199 7.91 -10.28 3.41
N GLY A 200 7.47 -11.52 3.15
CA GLY A 200 6.37 -11.81 2.24
C GLY A 200 5.02 -11.26 2.72
N LEU A 201 4.76 -11.27 4.03
CA LEU A 201 3.54 -10.73 4.63
C LEU A 201 3.53 -9.20 4.58
N GLU A 202 4.65 -8.54 4.82
CA GLU A 202 4.75 -7.08 4.71
C GLU A 202 4.50 -6.60 3.28
N LEU A 203 5.17 -7.20 2.30
CA LEU A 203 4.97 -6.89 0.89
C LEU A 203 3.53 -7.15 0.45
N LEU A 204 2.95 -8.28 0.89
CA LEU A 204 1.54 -8.59 0.62
C LEU A 204 0.61 -7.55 1.24
N GLY A 205 0.86 -7.13 2.48
CA GLY A 205 0.12 -6.08 3.17
C GLY A 205 0.15 -4.75 2.39
N GLY A 206 1.33 -4.34 1.91
CA GLY A 206 1.50 -3.17 1.05
C GLY A 206 0.73 -3.28 -0.27
N VAL A 207 0.83 -4.41 -0.97
CA VAL A 207 0.09 -4.67 -2.22
C VAL A 207 -1.42 -4.62 -2.00
N LEU A 208 -1.92 -5.20 -0.91
CA LEU A 208 -3.33 -5.16 -0.54
C LEU A 208 -3.80 -3.74 -0.20
N ALA A 209 -2.95 -2.93 0.47
CA ALA A 209 -3.25 -1.54 0.77
C ALA A 209 -3.35 -0.71 -0.52
N LEU A 210 -2.39 -0.85 -1.43
CA LEU A 210 -2.43 -0.21 -2.75
C LEU A 210 -3.70 -0.60 -3.50
N TRP A 211 -4.02 -1.89 -3.55
CA TRP A 211 -5.23 -2.37 -4.19
C TRP A 211 -6.51 -1.82 -3.55
N ALA A 212 -6.57 -1.71 -2.23
CA ALA A 212 -7.72 -1.17 -1.49
C ALA A 212 -7.98 0.29 -1.88
N ILE A 213 -6.93 1.11 -1.90
CA ILE A 213 -6.98 2.55 -2.20
C ILE A 213 -7.30 2.76 -3.69
N TYR A 214 -6.61 2.02 -4.57
CA TYR A 214 -6.85 2.09 -6.00
C TYR A 214 -8.28 1.70 -6.36
N SER A 215 -8.82 0.63 -5.73
CA SER A 215 -10.20 0.23 -5.92
C SER A 215 -11.19 1.30 -5.46
N HIS A 216 -10.91 1.99 -4.35
CA HIS A 216 -11.74 3.08 -3.88
C HIS A 216 -11.83 4.23 -4.89
N LEU A 217 -10.68 4.66 -5.42
CA LEU A 217 -10.60 5.71 -6.44
C LEU A 217 -11.28 5.28 -7.75
N TYR A 218 -11.02 4.06 -8.21
CA TYR A 218 -11.60 3.52 -9.43
C TYR A 218 -13.14 3.47 -9.36
N GLU A 219 -13.69 2.96 -8.26
CA GLU A 219 -15.14 2.90 -8.02
C GLU A 219 -15.77 4.31 -7.99
N ARG A 220 -15.06 5.32 -7.46
CA ARG A 220 -15.55 6.71 -7.48
C ARG A 220 -15.46 7.37 -8.85
N TRP A 221 -14.35 7.21 -9.57
CA TRP A 221 -14.17 7.82 -10.90
C TRP A 221 -15.12 7.24 -11.94
N ASP A 222 -15.40 5.94 -11.90
CA ASP A 222 -16.41 5.31 -12.75
C ASP A 222 -17.81 5.89 -12.45
N ALA A 223 -18.14 6.07 -11.17
CA ALA A 223 -19.42 6.66 -10.77
C ALA A 223 -19.58 8.11 -11.25
N VAL A 224 -18.52 8.92 -11.20
CA VAL A 224 -18.51 10.30 -11.72
C VAL A 224 -18.70 10.31 -13.25
N THR A 225 -17.98 9.44 -13.97
CA THR A 225 -18.08 9.32 -15.43
C THR A 225 -19.50 8.93 -15.86
N PHE A 226 -20.08 7.92 -15.19
CA PHE A 226 -21.45 7.47 -15.45
C PHE A 226 -22.49 8.56 -15.16
N ARG A 227 -22.31 9.33 -14.07
CA ARG A 227 -23.17 10.48 -13.75
C ARG A 227 -23.11 11.57 -14.81
N ARG A 228 -21.93 11.85 -15.36
CA ARG A 228 -21.75 12.86 -16.43
C ARG A 228 -22.41 12.43 -17.74
N ALA A 229 -22.30 11.15 -18.11
CA ALA A 229 -22.97 10.58 -19.29
C ALA A 229 -24.50 10.57 -19.18
N ARG A 230 -25.04 10.50 -17.95
CA ARG A 230 -26.49 10.53 -17.68
C ARG A 230 -27.11 11.91 -17.60
N ARG A 231 -26.36 13.02 -17.66
CA ARG A 231 -26.96 14.32 -17.98
C ARG A 231 -27.18 14.34 -19.49
N PRO A 232 -28.40 14.13 -20.01
CA PRO A 232 -28.65 14.51 -21.39
C PRO A 232 -28.48 16.03 -21.44
N GLU A 233 -28.01 16.56 -22.55
CA GLU A 233 -28.15 17.98 -22.84
C GLU A 233 -29.59 18.37 -22.55
N ALA A 234 -29.80 19.15 -21.48
CA ALA A 234 -31.10 19.65 -21.14
C ALA A 234 -31.51 20.61 -22.25
N VAL A 235 -32.35 20.12 -23.16
CA VAL A 235 -33.40 20.85 -23.89
C VAL A 235 -32.96 22.25 -24.32
N VAL A 236 -32.10 22.33 -25.34
CA VAL A 236 -32.03 23.52 -26.19
C VAL A 236 -33.03 23.31 -27.32
N GLY A 237 -34.16 24.00 -27.26
CA GLY A 237 -35.05 24.19 -28.42
C GLY A 237 -36.44 23.57 -28.30
N ALA A 238 -37.33 24.23 -27.56
CA ALA A 238 -38.75 24.25 -27.89
C ALA A 238 -39.37 25.57 -27.40
N VAL A 239 -38.94 26.69 -27.99
CA VAL A 239 -39.76 27.90 -28.03
C VAL A 239 -40.49 27.86 -29.36
N SER A 240 -41.77 27.49 -29.32
CA SER A 240 -42.67 27.63 -30.47
C SER A 240 -43.21 29.06 -30.46
N PRO A 241 -43.10 29.85 -31.54
CA PRO A 241 -43.80 31.12 -31.63
C PRO A 241 -45.23 30.84 -32.10
N THR A 242 -46.20 30.91 -31.19
CA THR A 242 -47.62 31.01 -31.59
C THR A 242 -47.89 32.43 -32.07
N VAL A 243 -48.11 32.55 -33.37
CA VAL A 243 -48.73 33.73 -34.00
C VAL A 243 -50.20 33.76 -33.60
N ASP A 244 -50.63 34.83 -32.92
CA ASP A 244 -52.04 35.23 -32.88
C ASP A 244 -52.14 36.71 -33.28
N SER A 245 -52.45 36.94 -34.56
CA SER A 245 -52.78 38.26 -35.10
C SER A 245 -54.20 38.21 -35.65
N ARG A 246 -55.19 38.52 -34.80
CA ARG A 246 -56.56 38.87 -35.23
C ARG A 246 -56.55 40.20 -35.98
N PRO A 247 -57.29 40.35 -37.09
CA PRO A 247 -57.47 41.64 -37.74
C PRO A 247 -58.56 42.47 -37.02
N PRO A 248 -58.41 43.79 -36.89
CA PRO A 248 -59.51 44.65 -36.44
C PRO A 248 -60.56 44.78 -37.56
N GLY A 249 -61.83 44.62 -37.18
CA GLY A 249 -62.98 44.73 -38.08
C GLY A 249 -63.08 46.09 -38.75
N GLY A 250 -63.60 46.07 -39.98
CA GLY A 250 -63.94 47.27 -40.75
C GLY A 250 -65.16 48.03 -40.20
N PRO A 251 -65.42 49.24 -40.73
CA PRO A 251 -66.40 50.17 -40.17
C PRO A 251 -67.81 49.93 -40.74
N ALA A 252 -68.84 50.15 -39.91
CA ALA A 252 -70.19 50.42 -40.39
C ALA A 252 -71.00 51.22 -39.35
N VAL A 253 -71.50 52.37 -39.84
CA VAL A 253 -72.49 53.33 -39.32
C VAL A 253 -72.00 54.36 -38.31
#